data_AF-A0A962A4B4-F1
#
_entry.id   AF-A0A962A4B4-F1
#
_cell.length_a   1.000
_cell.length_b   1.000
_cell.length_c   1.000
_cell.angle_alpha   90.00
_cell.angle_beta   90.00
_cell.angle_gamma   90.00
#
_symmetry.space_group_name_H-M   'P 1'
#
loop_
_entity.id
_entity.type
_entity.pdbx_description
1 polymer ?
#
loop_
_entity_poly.entity_id
_entity_poly.type
_entity_poly.pdbx_seq_one_letter_code
_entity_poly.pdbx_strand_id
1 'polypeptide(L)'
;MRVLRGFFLVAICLVFAAPSFAQDESGEVLARKVDLARQIQALRPAKDQIDSAIERYTAHLPANQREVYQTSLKNVFNYDALEKASIDAYAQVYTEAELQAMLAYYSTPEAQSAVSKTDAYAALVYPEIIRMLDRAMMQVKTGGTSAQ
;
A
#
# COMPACT_ATOMS: atom_id res chain seq x y z
N MET A 1 -35.31 -59.86 31.71
CA MET A 1 -35.76 -58.48 31.45
C MET A 1 -34.64 -57.51 31.82
N ARG A 2 -33.71 -57.25 30.88
CA ARG A 2 -32.51 -56.41 31.06
C ARG A 2 -32.27 -55.61 29.78
N VAL A 3 -33.16 -54.68 29.44
CA VAL A 3 -33.01 -53.77 28.28
C VAL A 3 -33.94 -52.58 28.50
N LEU A 4 -33.70 -51.80 29.56
CA LEU A 4 -34.48 -50.57 29.79
C LEU A 4 -33.71 -49.53 30.61
N ARG A 5 -32.43 -49.32 30.31
CA ARG A 5 -31.62 -48.25 30.93
C ARG A 5 -30.62 -47.56 29.98
N GLY A 6 -30.68 -47.84 28.68
CA GLY A 6 -29.69 -47.37 27.70
C GLY A 6 -30.15 -46.27 26.75
N PHE A 7 -31.35 -45.70 26.93
CA PHE A 7 -31.93 -44.78 25.93
C PHE A 7 -32.06 -43.32 26.38
N PHE A 8 -31.68 -42.99 27.62
CA PHE A 8 -31.83 -41.63 28.15
C PHE A 8 -30.57 -40.75 28.03
N LEU A 9 -29.48 -41.25 27.45
CA LEU A 9 -28.20 -40.55 27.34
C LEU A 9 -27.82 -40.10 25.92
N VAL A 10 -28.67 -40.36 24.92
CA VAL A 10 -28.43 -39.94 23.52
C VAL A 10 -29.19 -38.65 23.17
N ALA A 11 -30.16 -38.23 23.99
CA ALA A 11 -31.03 -37.09 23.67
C ALA A 11 -30.48 -35.70 24.07
N ILE A 12 -29.32 -35.61 24.74
CA ILE A 12 -28.75 -34.33 25.22
C ILE A 12 -27.70 -33.74 24.26
N CYS A 13 -27.16 -34.52 23.32
CA CYS A 13 -26.10 -34.04 22.41
C CYS A 13 -26.61 -33.32 21.14
N LEU A 14 -27.93 -33.17 20.96
CA LEU A 14 -28.50 -32.66 19.70
C LEU A 14 -28.92 -31.18 19.71
N VAL A 15 -28.62 -30.41 20.76
CA VAL A 15 -29.14 -29.03 20.94
C VAL A 15 -28.10 -27.92 20.67
N PHE A 16 -26.86 -28.25 20.29
CA PHE A 16 -25.83 -27.25 19.97
C PHE A 16 -25.45 -27.20 18.47
N ALA A 17 -26.38 -27.49 17.57
CA ALA A 17 -26.24 -27.12 16.16
C ALA A 17 -26.67 -25.65 15.98
N ALA A 18 -25.90 -24.72 16.55
CA ALA A 18 -26.03 -23.32 16.16
C ALA A 18 -25.52 -23.17 14.71
N PRO A 19 -26.25 -22.52 13.80
CA PRO A 19 -25.72 -22.18 12.49
C PRO A 19 -24.48 -21.32 12.68
N SER A 20 -23.36 -21.78 12.13
CA SER A 20 -22.08 -21.09 12.12
C SER A 20 -22.18 -19.85 11.23
N PHE A 21 -22.57 -18.70 11.80
CA PHE A 21 -22.60 -17.38 11.14
C PHE A 21 -21.21 -16.77 10.88
N ALA A 22 -20.14 -17.56 10.87
CA ALA A 22 -18.77 -17.05 10.82
C ALA A 22 -18.27 -16.68 9.40
N GLN A 23 -18.94 -17.10 8.32
CA GLN A 23 -18.47 -16.84 6.96
C GLN A 23 -18.93 -15.48 6.39
N ASP A 24 -20.15 -15.02 6.70
CA ASP A 24 -20.69 -13.79 6.10
C ASP A 24 -20.01 -12.52 6.61
N GLU A 25 -19.69 -12.45 7.91
CA GLU A 25 -19.02 -11.28 8.50
C GLU A 25 -17.63 -11.04 7.89
N SER A 26 -16.87 -12.13 7.65
CA SER A 26 -15.53 -12.04 7.06
C SER A 26 -15.55 -11.56 5.60
N GLY A 27 -16.55 -12.00 4.82
CA GLY A 27 -16.73 -11.59 3.43
C GLY A 27 -17.17 -10.14 3.31
N GLU A 28 -18.08 -9.71 4.20
CA GLU A 28 -18.57 -8.33 4.23
C GLU A 28 -17.48 -7.34 4.63
N VAL A 29 -16.67 -7.68 5.65
CA VAL A 29 -15.50 -6.88 6.04
C VAL A 29 -14.52 -6.75 4.88
N LEU A 30 -14.21 -7.84 4.18
CA LEU A 30 -13.31 -7.79 3.03
C LEU A 30 -13.87 -6.89 1.91
N ALA A 31 -15.17 -6.99 1.62
CA ALA A 31 -15.82 -6.15 0.62
C ALA A 31 -15.72 -4.65 0.96
N ARG A 32 -15.96 -4.29 2.22
CA ARG A 32 -15.80 -2.89 2.69
C ARG A 32 -14.36 -2.40 2.56
N LYS A 33 -13.38 -3.23 2.91
CA LYS A 33 -11.96 -2.90 2.75
C LYS A 33 -11.58 -2.66 1.29
N VAL A 34 -12.08 -3.51 0.37
CA VAL A 34 -11.85 -3.34 -1.08
C VAL A 34 -12.49 -2.05 -1.58
N ASP A 35 -13.69 -1.70 -1.12
CA ASP A 35 -14.34 -0.45 -1.50
C ASP A 35 -13.57 0.79 -1.02
N LEU A 36 -13.18 0.82 0.26
CA LEU A 36 -12.32 1.88 0.81
C LEU A 36 -11.00 2.00 0.05
N ALA A 37 -10.37 0.86 -0.28
CA ALA A 37 -9.14 0.83 -1.07
C ALA A 37 -9.33 1.44 -2.47
N ARG A 38 -10.47 1.19 -3.14
CA ARG A 38 -10.80 1.84 -4.42
C ARG A 38 -10.95 3.35 -4.28
N GLN A 39 -11.61 3.81 -3.21
CA GLN A 39 -11.78 5.24 -2.97
C GLN A 39 -10.44 5.93 -2.68
N ILE A 40 -9.57 5.32 -1.87
CA ILE A 40 -8.21 5.82 -1.63
C ILE A 40 -7.41 5.84 -2.94
N GLN A 41 -7.49 4.78 -3.74
CA GLN A 41 -6.81 4.69 -5.03
C GLN A 41 -7.28 5.76 -6.02
N ALA A 42 -8.56 6.16 -5.98
CA ALA A 42 -9.08 7.25 -6.81
C ALA A 42 -8.49 8.60 -6.42
N LEU A 43 -8.22 8.82 -5.13
CA LEU A 43 -7.54 10.03 -4.63
C LEU A 43 -6.03 9.99 -4.89
N ARG A 44 -5.45 8.79 -4.90
CA ARG A 44 -4.00 8.56 -5.09
C ARG A 44 -3.74 7.38 -6.02
N PRO A 45 -3.86 7.58 -7.34
CA PRO A 45 -3.65 6.52 -8.31
C PRO A 45 -2.25 5.90 -8.19
N ALA A 46 -2.16 4.57 -8.20
CA ALA A 46 -0.87 3.87 -8.28
C ALA A 46 -0.14 4.20 -9.58
N LYS A 47 -0.88 4.53 -10.65
CA LYS A 47 -0.33 5.01 -11.90
C LYS A 47 0.59 6.22 -11.69
N ASP A 48 0.14 7.21 -10.92
CA ASP A 48 0.90 8.45 -10.69
C ASP A 48 2.24 8.15 -10.02
N GLN A 49 2.27 7.17 -9.10
CA GLN A 49 3.50 6.76 -8.43
C GLN A 49 4.51 6.13 -9.40
N ILE A 50 4.03 5.31 -10.35
CA ILE A 50 4.87 4.74 -11.41
C ILE A 50 5.32 5.82 -12.40
N ASP A 51 4.43 6.74 -12.79
CA ASP A 51 4.79 7.84 -13.69
C ASP A 51 5.90 8.71 -13.07
N SER A 52 5.76 9.12 -11.80
CA SER A 52 6.83 9.84 -11.10
C SER A 52 8.12 9.02 -10.97
N ALA A 53 8.02 7.69 -10.80
CA ALA A 53 9.20 6.82 -10.77
C ALA A 53 9.91 6.75 -12.14
N ILE A 54 9.16 6.66 -13.23
CA ILE A 54 9.67 6.70 -14.61
C ILE A 54 10.33 8.05 -14.90
N GLU A 55 9.74 9.16 -14.46
CA GLU A 55 10.31 10.50 -14.61
C GLU A 55 11.65 10.62 -13.88
N ARG A 56 11.71 10.23 -12.60
CA ARG A 56 12.97 10.21 -11.85
C ARG A 56 14.00 9.27 -12.47
N TYR A 57 13.58 8.10 -12.93
CA TYR A 57 14.46 7.13 -13.57
C TYR A 57 15.04 7.68 -14.87
N THR A 58 14.28 8.44 -15.66
CA THR A 58 14.74 8.98 -16.95
C THR A 58 15.39 10.36 -16.85
N ALA A 59 15.36 11.01 -15.67
CA ALA A 59 15.89 12.35 -15.46
C ALA A 59 17.39 12.50 -15.82
N HIS A 60 18.16 11.41 -15.72
CA HIS A 60 19.59 11.40 -16.03
C HIS A 60 19.90 11.27 -17.53
N LEU A 61 18.91 10.96 -18.37
CA LEU A 61 19.11 10.81 -19.82
C LEU A 61 19.28 12.17 -20.52
N PRO A 62 19.90 12.20 -21.72
CA PRO A 62 19.90 13.39 -22.57
C PRO A 62 18.47 13.86 -22.90
N ALA A 63 18.25 15.18 -22.89
CA ALA A 63 16.90 15.75 -23.02
C ALA A 63 16.15 15.28 -24.28
N ASN A 64 16.86 15.09 -25.40
CA ASN A 64 16.30 14.62 -26.67
C ASN A 64 15.88 13.13 -26.66
N GLN A 65 16.22 12.36 -25.63
CA GLN A 65 15.86 10.95 -25.49
C GLN A 65 14.80 10.70 -24.43
N ARG A 66 14.63 11.62 -23.46
CA ARG A 66 13.76 11.43 -22.29
C ARG A 66 12.33 11.07 -22.66
N GLU A 67 11.69 11.86 -23.52
CA GLU A 67 10.28 11.68 -23.88
C GLU A 67 10.00 10.32 -24.54
N VAL A 68 10.86 9.92 -25.48
CA VAL A 68 10.75 8.63 -26.18
C VAL A 68 10.91 7.45 -25.21
N TYR A 69 11.88 7.55 -24.29
CA TYR A 69 12.09 6.51 -23.27
C TYR A 69 10.95 6.46 -22.25
N GLN A 70 10.47 7.60 -21.77
CA GLN A 70 9.33 7.66 -20.85
C GLN A 70 8.08 7.04 -21.48
N THR A 71 7.79 7.38 -22.73
CA THR A 71 6.64 6.82 -23.46
C THR A 71 6.77 5.31 -23.65
N SER A 72 7.96 4.85 -24.04
CA SER A 72 8.25 3.41 -24.19
C SER A 72 8.04 2.66 -22.87
N LEU A 73 8.58 3.18 -21.76
CA LEU A 73 8.40 2.59 -20.44
C LEU A 73 6.94 2.57 -20.04
N LYS A 74 6.23 3.70 -20.19
CA LYS A 74 4.81 3.81 -19.85
C LYS A 74 3.97 2.77 -20.60
N ASN A 75 4.30 2.46 -21.86
CA ASN A 75 3.56 1.48 -22.66
C ASN A 75 3.83 0.01 -22.29
N VAL A 76 4.92 -0.27 -21.56
CA VAL A 76 5.23 -1.63 -21.10
C VAL A 76 4.46 -2.01 -19.84
N PHE A 77 4.07 -1.02 -19.03
CA PHE A 77 3.36 -1.27 -17.77
C PHE A 77 1.89 -1.63 -18.01
N ASN A 78 1.44 -2.70 -17.35
CA ASN A 78 0.03 -3.03 -17.23
C ASN A 78 -0.57 -2.28 -16.02
N TYR A 79 -1.11 -1.08 -16.26
CA TYR A 79 -1.66 -0.25 -15.20
C TYR A 79 -2.90 -0.87 -14.54
N ASP A 80 -3.75 -1.57 -15.29
CA ASP A 80 -4.94 -2.22 -14.72
C ASP A 80 -4.53 -3.30 -13.70
N ALA A 81 -3.52 -4.11 -14.04
CA ALA A 81 -2.99 -5.11 -13.13
C ALA A 81 -2.33 -4.46 -11.89
N LEU A 82 -1.64 -3.34 -12.07
CA LEU A 82 -1.05 -2.59 -10.97
C LEU A 82 -2.13 -2.00 -10.04
N GLU A 83 -3.18 -1.41 -10.58
CA GLU A 83 -4.28 -0.86 -9.81
C GLU A 83 -4.99 -1.94 -9.01
N LYS A 84 -5.26 -3.08 -9.64
CA LYS A 84 -5.80 -4.25 -8.95
C LYS A 84 -4.87 -4.70 -7.83
N ALA A 85 -3.57 -4.85 -8.09
CA ALA A 85 -2.60 -5.26 -7.09
C ALA A 85 -2.53 -4.27 -5.92
N SER A 86 -2.62 -2.96 -6.19
CA SER A 86 -2.68 -1.91 -5.18
C SER A 86 -3.91 -2.04 -4.28
N ILE A 87 -5.10 -2.20 -4.88
CA ILE A 87 -6.37 -2.38 -4.14
C ILE A 87 -6.31 -3.64 -3.28
N ASP A 88 -5.87 -4.76 -3.86
CA ASP A 88 -5.74 -6.04 -3.14
C ASP A 88 -4.76 -5.90 -1.96
N ALA A 89 -3.63 -5.21 -2.16
CA ALA A 89 -2.65 -4.94 -1.11
C ALA A 89 -3.22 -4.05 0.01
N TYR A 90 -3.97 -2.99 -0.31
CA TYR A 90 -4.65 -2.18 0.70
C TYR A 90 -5.59 -3.03 1.56
N ALA A 91 -6.43 -3.83 0.90
CA ALA A 91 -7.39 -4.70 1.58
C ALA A 91 -6.72 -5.83 2.36
N GLN A 92 -5.50 -6.24 2.03
CA GLN A 92 -4.75 -7.26 2.75
C GLN A 92 -3.98 -6.70 3.96
N VAL A 93 -3.33 -5.55 3.80
CA VAL A 93 -2.36 -5.02 4.78
C VAL A 93 -3.03 -4.22 5.89
N TYR A 94 -4.01 -3.39 5.55
CA TYR A 94 -4.61 -2.46 6.50
C TYR A 94 -5.91 -3.00 7.07
N THR A 95 -6.28 -2.56 8.25
CA THR A 95 -7.61 -2.76 8.84
C THR A 95 -8.64 -1.83 8.18
N GLU A 96 -9.94 -2.12 8.39
CA GLU A 96 -11.01 -1.24 7.90
C GLU A 96 -10.89 0.18 8.49
N ALA A 97 -10.60 0.29 9.79
CA ALA A 97 -10.47 1.57 10.48
C ALA A 97 -9.28 2.40 9.95
N GLU A 98 -8.15 1.76 9.65
CA GLU A 98 -7.00 2.45 9.04
C GLU A 98 -7.32 2.95 7.64
N LEU A 99 -7.99 2.14 6.81
CA LEU A 99 -8.42 2.56 5.47
C LEU A 99 -9.42 3.74 5.54
N GLN A 100 -10.37 3.71 6.48
CA GLN A 100 -11.27 4.84 6.71
C GLN A 100 -10.51 6.11 7.11
N ALA A 101 -9.55 6.01 8.03
CA ALA A 101 -8.73 7.14 8.46
C ALA A 101 -7.88 7.70 7.30
N MET A 102 -7.30 6.82 6.49
CA MET A 102 -6.55 7.20 5.28
C MET A 102 -7.43 7.94 4.28
N LEU A 103 -8.62 7.40 4.00
CA LEU A 103 -9.59 8.02 3.10
C LEU A 103 -10.00 9.41 3.61
N ALA A 104 -10.33 9.54 4.90
CA ALA A 104 -10.70 10.80 5.50
C ALA A 104 -9.58 11.85 5.39
N TYR A 105 -8.34 11.45 5.66
CA TYR A 105 -7.18 12.33 5.52
C TYR A 105 -6.98 12.78 4.06
N TYR A 106 -6.88 11.85 3.11
CA TYR A 106 -6.61 12.16 1.71
C TYR A 106 -7.77 12.89 1.00
N SER A 107 -8.97 12.87 1.57
CA SER A 107 -10.10 13.64 1.06
C SER A 107 -10.01 15.15 1.38
N THR A 108 -9.09 15.57 2.26
CA THR A 108 -8.92 16.98 2.60
C THR A 108 -8.16 17.76 1.50
N PRO A 109 -8.54 19.01 1.20
CA PRO A 109 -7.80 19.87 0.28
C PRO A 109 -6.32 20.04 0.66
N GLU A 110 -6.05 20.13 1.97
CA GLU A 110 -4.70 20.27 2.52
C GLU A 110 -3.85 19.04 2.24
N ALA A 111 -4.38 17.83 2.44
CA ALA A 111 -3.65 16.59 2.15
C ALA A 111 -3.36 16.45 0.65
N GLN A 112 -4.33 16.76 -0.22
CA GLN A 112 -4.13 16.74 -1.67
C GLN A 112 -3.06 17.76 -2.10
N SER A 113 -3.09 18.97 -1.53
CA SER A 113 -2.07 19.99 -1.76
C SER A 113 -0.69 19.58 -1.24
N ALA A 114 -0.62 18.90 -0.10
CA ALA A 114 0.64 18.43 0.46
C ALA A 114 1.26 17.33 -0.41
N VAL A 115 0.46 16.37 -0.86
CA VAL A 115 0.91 15.28 -1.74
C VAL A 115 1.50 15.81 -3.03
N SER A 116 0.86 16.79 -3.69
CA SER A 116 1.38 17.38 -4.94
C SER A 116 2.70 18.16 -4.78
N LYS A 117 3.07 18.54 -3.55
CA LYS A 117 4.32 19.23 -3.24
C LYS A 117 5.48 18.29 -2.90
N THR A 118 5.25 16.97 -2.86
CA THR A 118 6.25 15.99 -2.46
C THR A 118 7.50 16.04 -3.34
N ASP A 119 7.35 16.15 -4.66
CA ASP A 119 8.49 16.21 -5.58
C ASP A 119 9.26 17.53 -5.47
N ALA A 120 8.56 18.65 -5.26
CA ALA A 120 9.20 19.95 -5.01
C ALA A 120 10.01 19.94 -3.70
N TYR A 121 9.47 19.33 -2.64
CA TYR A 121 10.20 19.11 -1.40
C TYR A 121 11.43 18.21 -1.62
N ALA A 122 11.27 17.09 -2.32
CA ALA A 122 12.37 16.16 -2.61
C ALA A 122 13.50 16.84 -3.40
N ALA A 123 13.16 17.70 -4.37
CA ALA A 123 14.13 18.46 -5.16
C ALA A 123 15.00 19.41 -4.30
N LEU A 124 14.46 19.90 -3.18
CA LEU A 124 15.19 20.76 -2.24
C LEU A 124 16.04 19.95 -1.25
N VAL A 125 15.55 18.80 -0.79
CA VAL A 125 16.17 18.04 0.31
C VAL A 125 17.16 16.99 -0.17
N TYR A 126 16.86 16.28 -1.26
CA TYR A 126 17.69 15.16 -1.71
C TYR A 126 19.12 15.55 -2.11
N PRO A 127 19.38 16.71 -2.76
CA PRO A 127 20.76 17.15 -3.02
C PRO A 127 21.59 17.29 -1.74
N GLU A 128 20.98 17.75 -0.64
CA GLU A 128 21.69 17.88 0.63
C GLU A 128 21.97 16.54 1.30
N ILE A 129 21.02 15.59 1.20
CA ILE A 129 21.26 14.21 1.64
C ILE A 129 22.45 13.61 0.88
N ILE A 130 22.49 13.76 -0.45
CA ILE A 130 23.59 13.27 -1.29
C ILE A 130 24.92 13.92 -0.87
N ARG A 131 24.95 15.25 -0.71
CA ARG A 131 26.15 15.98 -0.27
C ARG A 131 26.66 15.49 1.09
N MET A 132 25.75 15.16 2.03
CA MET A 132 26.11 14.61 3.33
C MET A 132 26.67 13.19 3.22
N LEU A 133 26.06 12.34 2.39
CA LEU A 133 26.55 10.99 2.11
C LEU A 133 27.94 11.01 1.46
N ASP A 134 28.17 11.89 0.49
CA ASP A 134 29.47 12.04 -0.17
C ASP A 134 30.56 12.43 0.83
N ARG A 135 30.25 13.36 1.74
CA ARG A 135 31.17 13.74 2.82
C ARG A 135 31.48 12.57 3.75
N ALA A 136 30.46 11.84 4.19
CA ALA A 136 30.63 10.67 5.05
C ALA A 136 31.49 9.59 4.37
N MET A 137 31.23 9.32 3.08
CA MET A 137 32.01 8.36 2.29
C MET A 137 33.46 8.78 2.12
N MET A 138 33.73 10.08 1.93
CA MET A 138 35.10 10.59 1.90
C MET A 138 35.80 10.38 3.25
N GLN A 139 35.14 10.66 4.37
CA GLN A 139 35.70 10.44 5.71
C GLN A 139 36.06 8.96 5.95
N VAL A 140 35.18 8.04 5.56
CA VAL A 140 35.45 6.59 5.66
C VAL A 140 36.66 6.21 4.80
N LYS A 141 36.75 6.72 3.56
CA LYS A 141 37.85 6.42 2.63
C LYS A 141 39.19 7.00 3.08
N THR A 142 39.21 8.16 3.72
CA THR A 142 40.44 8.82 4.18
C THR A 142 40.86 8.42 5.59
N GLY A 143 40.20 7.42 6.20
CA GLY A 143 40.51 6.97 7.57
C GLY A 143 40.15 8.01 8.64
N GLY A 144 39.21 8.91 8.33
CA GLY A 144 38.76 9.98 9.19
C GLY A 144 37.91 9.49 10.36
N THR A 145 38.52 8.73 11.27
CA THR A 145 38.09 8.66 12.66
C THR A 145 38.44 10.02 13.28
N SER A 146 37.54 11.00 13.21
CA SER A 146 37.58 12.05 14.23
C SER A 146 37.09 11.39 15.51
N ALA A 147 38.07 11.08 16.36
CA ALA A 147 37.95 10.61 17.73
C ALA A 147 36.58 10.89 18.39
N GLN A 148 35.95 9.81 18.86
CA GLN A 148 35.32 9.75 20.18
C GLN A 148 35.83 8.50 20.87
#